data_AF-A0A3D4Z4C3-F1
#
_entry.id   AF-A0A3D4Z4C3-F1
#
_cell.length_a   1.000
_cell.length_b   1.000
_cell.length_c   1.000
_cell.angle_alpha   90.00
_cell.angle_beta   90.00
_cell.angle_gamma   90.00
#
_symmetry.space_group_name_H-M   'P 1'
#
loop_
_entity.id
_entity.type
_entity.pdbx_description
1 polymer ?
#
loop_
_entity_poly.entity_id
_entity_poly.type
_entity_poly.pdbx_seq_one_letter_code
_entity_poly.pdbx_strand_id
1 'polypeptide(L)' 'TKLDGTAKGGIVVGILDELGVPIRYVGVGERLEDLQPFVATEFVDALLK' A
#
# COMPACT_ATOMS: atom_id res chain seq x y z
N THR A 1 0.01 -4.82 -5.35
CA THR A 1 0.42 -5.95 -4.49
C THR A 1 1.94 -5.93 -4.39
N LYS A 2 2.50 -6.41 -3.27
CA LYS A 2 3.91 -6.29 -2.84
C LYS A 2 4.28 -4.96 -2.17
N LEU A 3 3.98 -4.86 -0.88
CA LEU A 3 4.30 -3.73 0.01
C LEU A 3 5.28 -4.08 1.14
N ASP A 4 5.66 -5.34 1.18
CA ASP A 4 6.54 -6.01 2.12
C ASP A 4 8.04 -5.68 1.93
N GLY A 5 8.39 -4.95 0.87
CA GLY A 5 9.75 -4.48 0.60
C GLY A 5 9.86 -2.97 0.67
N THR A 6 10.59 -2.47 1.65
CA THR A 6 10.91 -1.08 2.04
C THR A 6 11.30 -0.08 0.93
N ALA A 7 11.38 -0.50 -0.34
CA ALA A 7 11.64 0.36 -1.50
C ALA A 7 10.39 0.70 -2.35
N LYS A 8 9.23 0.07 -2.10
CA LYS A 8 8.02 0.24 -2.95
C LYS A 8 6.91 1.11 -2.37
N GLY A 9 6.94 1.43 -1.08
CA GLY A 9 5.87 2.22 -0.46
C GLY A 9 5.81 3.67 -0.97
N GLY A 10 6.94 4.24 -1.42
CA GLY A 10 6.96 5.57 -2.05
C GLY A 10 6.24 5.65 -3.41
N ILE A 11 6.17 4.55 -4.17
CA ILE A 11 5.44 4.50 -5.45
C ILE A 11 3.93 4.66 -5.25
N VAL A 12 3.38 4.13 -4.15
CA VAL A 12 1.94 4.18 -3.88
C VAL A 12 1.46 5.62 -3.68
N VAL A 13 2.30 6.46 -3.05
CA VAL A 13 1.99 7.88 -2.85
C VAL A 13 1.93 8.62 -4.20
N GLY A 14 2.87 8.36 -5.11
CA GLY A 14 2.85 8.94 -6.46
C GLY A 14 1.67 8.45 -7.31
N ILE A 15 1.33 7.16 -7.23
CA ILE A 15 0.17 6.59 -7.92
C ILE A 15 -1.13 7.24 -7.41
N LEU A 16 -1.29 7.44 -6.11
CA LEU A 16 -2.46 8.11 -5.53
C LEU A 16 -2.61 9.56 -6.03
N ASP A 17 -1.50 10.29 -6.12
CA ASP A 17 -1.47 11.67 -6.62
C ASP A 17 -1.85 11.74 -8.11
N GLU A 18 -1.34 10.82 -8.93
CA GLU A 18 -1.63 10.79 -10.38
C GLU A 18 -3.04 10.29 -10.71
N LEU A 19 -3.56 9.29 -10.01
CA LEU A 19 -4.82 8.62 -10.37
C LEU A 19 -6.06 9.30 -9.78
N GLY A 20 -5.93 10.04 -8.68
CA GLY A 20 -7.04 10.73 -8.02
C GLY A 20 -8.19 9.81 -7.56
N VAL A 21 -7.99 8.49 -7.54
CA VAL A 21 -8.98 7.50 -7.11
C VAL A 21 -8.58 6.83 -5.79
N PRO A 22 -9.56 6.50 -4.93
CA PRO A 22 -9.25 5.88 -3.64
C PRO A 22 -8.80 4.43 -3.82
N ILE A 23 -7.67 4.08 -3.20
CA ILE A 23 -7.27 2.67 -3.06
C ILE A 23 -8.26 1.97 -2.11
N ARG A 24 -8.77 0.82 -2.54
CA ARG A 24 -9.72 0.00 -1.77
C ARG A 24 -9.04 -1.14 -1.01
N TYR A 25 -8.06 -1.77 -1.63
CA TYR A 25 -7.38 -2.95 -1.10
C TYR A 25 -5.88 -2.88 -1.35
N VAL A 26 -5.13 -3.52 -0.47
CA VAL A 26 -3.68 -3.59 -0.50
C VAL A 26 -3.24 -5.02 -0.25
N GLY A 27 -2.26 -5.48 -1.03
CA GLY A 27 -1.66 -6.80 -0.85
C GLY A 27 -0.35 -6.67 -0.09
N VAL A 28 -0.32 -7.19 1.14
CA VAL A 28 0.83 -7.10 2.07
C VAL A 28 1.70 -8.36 2.07
N GLY A 29 1.38 -9.33 1.22
CA GLY A 29 2.13 -10.57 1.05
C GLY A 29 1.84 -11.22 -0.30
N GLU A 30 2.14 -12.50 -0.43
CA GLU A 30 2.04 -13.25 -1.69
C GLU A 30 0.81 -14.16 -1.77
N ARG A 31 0.12 -14.38 -0.65
CA ARG A 31 -1.05 -15.24 -0.60
C ARG A 31 -2.33 -14.47 -0.88
N LEU A 32 -3.38 -15.20 -1.26
CA LEU A 32 -4.70 -14.58 -1.47
C LEU A 32 -5.26 -14.00 -0.15
N GLU A 33 -4.91 -14.62 0.97
CA GLU A 33 -5.29 -14.15 2.32
C GLU A 33 -4.65 -12.80 2.69
N ASP A 34 -3.56 -12.42 2.01
CA ASP A 34 -2.80 -11.21 2.31
C ASP A 34 -3.38 -9.95 1.65
N LEU A 35 -4.59 -10.06 1.06
CA LEU A 35 -5.34 -8.93 0.53
C LEU A 35 -6.22 -8.32 1.61
N GLN A 36 -5.93 -7.08 1.98
CA GLN A 36 -6.54 -6.38 3.09
C GLN A 36 -7.18 -5.07 2.63
N PRO A 37 -8.24 -4.58 3.29
CA PRO A 37 -8.72 -3.21 3.06
C PRO A 37 -7.58 -2.21 3.27
N PHE A 38 -7.49 -1.20 2.41
CA PHE A 38 -6.45 -0.19 2.53
C PHE A 38 -6.76 0.79 3.67
N VAL A 39 -5.81 0.94 4.60
CA VAL A 39 -5.86 1.90 5.69
C VAL A 39 -4.67 2.84 5.57
N ALA A 40 -4.93 4.12 5.30
CA ALA A 40 -3.88 5.10 5.00
C ALA A 40 -2.93 5.33 6.17
N THR A 41 -3.43 5.36 7.40
CA THR A 41 -2.62 5.53 8.61
C THR A 41 -1.65 4.37 8.81
N GLU A 42 -2.12 3.13 8.73
CA GLU A 42 -1.28 1.94 8.86
C GLU A 42 -0.22 1.86 7.76
N PHE A 43 -0.58 2.27 6.54
CA PHE A 43 0.34 2.32 5.42
C PHE A 43 1.48 3.33 5.65
N VAL A 44 1.16 4.54 6.12
CA VAL A 44 2.14 5.58 6.42
C VAL A 44 3.03 5.17 7.59
N ASP A 45 2.44 4.59 8.64
CA ASP A 45 3.19 4.08 9.79
C ASP A 45 4.17 2.96 9.41
N ALA A 46 3.79 2.09 8.47
CA ALA A 46 4.67 1.06 7.92
C ALA A 46 5.77 1.61 7.01
N LEU A 47 5.52 2.74 6.33
CA LEU A 47 6.50 3.40 5.46
C LEU A 47 7.56 4.18 6.25
N LEU A 48 7.20 4.74 7.39
CA LEU A 48 8.04 5.62 8.20
C LEU A 48 8.78 4.91 9.35
N LYS A 49 8.53 3.62 9.55
CA LYS A 49 9.31 2.74 10.44
C LYS A 49 10.53 2.16 9.73
#